data_AF-C9QP95-F1
#
_entry.id   AF-C9QP95-F1
#
_cell.length_a   1.000
_cell.length_b   1.000
_cell.length_c   1.000
_cell.angle_alpha   90.00
_cell.angle_beta   90.00
_cell.angle_gamma   90.00
#
_symmetry.space_group_name_H-M   'P 1'
#
loop_
_entity.id
_entity.type
_entity.pdbx_description
1 polymer ?
#
loop_
_entity_poly.entity_id
_entity_poly.type
_entity_poly.pdbx_seq_one_letter_code
_entity_poly.pdbx_strand_id
1 'polypeptide(L)'
;MSEDEPEPEVQVKYQWNSPRLMILCEDGDINCALHYLVESLHDPFACNAVATLFLQESILEEFVDRIRDRLEPLSTDISGHPVYIMTLERIGHLQAKRIVGNPKTVPENASPMLVYDLSHRYLADGPTGVITLHTFRTMKEAVELQAKEPLNFTSVCIWNEKLAAAYELVARLSPLIFTINCYYVNLNEITLPFVCNFNSAKIIDGYHYESLTFKGKRKVVVHPVGTIWAKLAREALVQY
;
A
#
# COMPACT_ATOMS: atom_id res chain seq x y z
N MET A 1 -12.84 22.22 -50.62
CA MET A 1 -13.31 21.68 -49.33
C MET A 1 -12.39 20.53 -49.02
N SER A 2 -11.32 20.80 -48.27
CA SER A 2 -10.40 19.77 -47.79
C SER A 2 -10.96 19.27 -46.47
N GLU A 3 -11.27 17.98 -46.42
CA GLU A 3 -11.67 17.25 -45.24
C GLU A 3 -10.47 17.19 -44.30
N ASP A 4 -10.55 17.90 -43.17
CA ASP A 4 -9.59 17.75 -42.08
C ASP A 4 -9.83 16.37 -41.45
N GLU A 5 -8.92 15.43 -41.70
CA GLU A 5 -8.85 14.18 -40.96
C GLU A 5 -8.61 14.51 -39.48
N PRO A 6 -9.41 13.99 -38.53
CA PRO A 6 -9.20 14.26 -37.12
C PRO A 6 -7.84 13.68 -36.68
N GLU A 7 -6.99 14.52 -36.09
CA GLU A 7 -5.71 14.11 -35.52
C GLU A 7 -5.95 12.95 -34.52
N PRO A 8 -5.10 11.91 -34.52
CA PRO A 8 -5.27 10.78 -33.63
C PRO A 8 -5.20 11.24 -32.17
N GLU A 9 -6.25 10.98 -31.40
CA GLU A 9 -6.29 11.25 -29.95
C GLU A 9 -5.06 10.62 -29.28
N VAL A 10 -4.15 11.44 -28.78
CA VAL A 10 -2.98 10.99 -28.04
C VAL A 10 -3.47 10.36 -26.73
N GLN A 11 -3.52 9.03 -26.68
CA GLN A 11 -3.84 8.30 -25.45
C GLN A 11 -2.75 8.56 -24.41
N VAL A 12 -3.08 9.37 -23.38
CA VAL A 12 -2.18 9.63 -22.26
C VAL A 12 -2.00 8.34 -21.47
N LYS A 13 -0.78 7.79 -21.47
CA LYS A 13 -0.44 6.59 -20.70
C LYS A 13 0.05 6.97 -19.31
N TYR A 14 -0.74 6.64 -18.29
CA TYR A 14 -0.39 6.86 -16.88
C TYR A 14 0.50 5.74 -16.36
N GLN A 15 1.49 6.08 -15.53
CA GLN A 15 2.44 5.12 -14.95
C GLN A 15 2.35 5.12 -13.43
N TRP A 16 2.61 3.95 -12.84
CA TRP A 16 2.66 3.81 -11.39
C TRP A 16 3.82 4.56 -10.77
N ASN A 17 3.56 5.31 -9.71
CA ASN A 17 4.58 6.01 -8.94
C ASN A 17 4.92 5.25 -7.67
N SER A 18 5.81 4.26 -7.81
CA SER A 18 6.28 3.39 -6.72
C SER A 18 5.15 2.66 -5.97
N PRO A 19 4.34 1.82 -6.64
CA PRO A 19 3.16 1.23 -6.04
C PRO A 19 3.54 0.31 -4.88
N ARG A 20 2.77 0.38 -3.80
CA ARG A 20 3.03 -0.39 -2.57
C ARG A 20 1.97 -1.45 -2.33
N LEU A 21 2.41 -2.62 -1.88
CA LEU A 21 1.54 -3.64 -1.29
C LEU A 21 1.48 -3.42 0.22
N MET A 22 0.28 -3.31 0.78
CA MET A 22 0.08 -3.37 2.22
C MET A 22 -0.44 -4.76 2.61
N ILE A 23 0.11 -5.36 3.66
CA ILE A 23 -0.34 -6.64 4.21
C ILE A 23 -0.70 -6.40 5.67
N LEU A 24 -1.97 -6.59 6.03
CA LEU A 24 -2.46 -6.43 7.39
C LEU A 24 -2.85 -7.80 7.96
N CYS A 25 -2.09 -8.24 8.97
CA CYS A 25 -2.30 -9.51 9.66
C CYS A 25 -3.18 -9.31 10.90
N GLU A 26 -3.70 -10.40 11.46
CA GLU A 26 -4.62 -10.37 12.61
C GLU A 26 -3.97 -9.81 13.89
N ASP A 27 -2.67 -10.06 14.08
CA ASP A 27 -1.91 -9.51 15.18
C ASP A 27 -1.33 -8.12 14.85
N GLY A 28 -1.74 -7.47 13.76
CA GLY A 28 -1.24 -6.14 13.38
C GLY A 28 -1.99 -5.01 14.08
N ASP A 29 -1.32 -3.87 14.30
CA ASP A 29 -2.01 -2.65 14.73
C ASP A 29 -2.88 -2.08 13.60
N ILE A 30 -4.17 -2.44 13.63
CA ILE A 30 -5.16 -1.99 12.66
C ILE A 30 -5.32 -0.47 12.63
N ASN A 31 -5.17 0.23 13.77
CA ASN A 31 -5.39 1.67 13.82
C ASN A 31 -4.27 2.43 13.11
N CYS A 32 -3.02 2.03 13.37
CA CYS A 32 -1.86 2.58 12.67
C CYS A 32 -1.89 2.22 11.19
N ALA A 33 -2.20 0.97 10.83
CA ALA A 33 -2.34 0.55 9.44
C ALA A 33 -3.39 1.38 8.69
N LEU A 34 -4.57 1.56 9.30
CA LEU A 34 -5.66 2.34 8.73
C LEU A 34 -5.29 3.81 8.54
N HIS A 35 -4.53 4.42 9.46
CA HIS A 35 -4.09 5.81 9.32
C HIS A 35 -3.35 6.04 7.99
N TYR A 36 -2.35 5.20 7.69
CA TYR A 36 -1.59 5.30 6.45
C TYR A 36 -2.34 4.82 5.21
N LEU A 37 -3.24 3.84 5.38
CA LEU A 37 -4.09 3.38 4.28
C LEU A 37 -5.07 4.47 3.83
N VAL A 38 -5.66 5.20 4.79
CA VAL A 38 -6.61 6.29 4.50
C VAL A 38 -5.92 7.40 3.70
N GLU A 39 -4.70 7.77 4.05
CA GLU A 39 -3.90 8.73 3.24
C GLU A 39 -3.76 8.27 1.78
N SER A 40 -3.49 6.98 1.55
CA SER A 40 -3.39 6.43 0.19
C SER A 40 -4.75 6.31 -0.51
N LEU A 41 -5.83 6.12 0.24
CA LEU A 41 -7.19 6.10 -0.32
C LEU A 41 -7.64 7.50 -0.77
N HIS A 42 -7.20 8.54 -0.06
CA HIS A 42 -7.50 9.93 -0.39
C HIS A 42 -6.62 10.50 -1.50
N ASP A 43 -5.38 10.04 -1.63
CA ASP A 43 -4.49 10.35 -2.75
C ASP A 43 -3.86 9.08 -3.36
N PRO A 44 -4.64 8.32 -4.15
CA PRO A 44 -4.20 7.04 -4.72
C PRO A 44 -3.16 7.20 -5.84
N PHE A 45 -2.90 8.42 -6.31
CA PHE A 45 -1.89 8.73 -7.32
C PHE A 45 -0.58 9.23 -6.70
N ALA A 46 -0.53 9.43 -5.38
CA ALA A 46 0.67 9.82 -4.66
C ALA A 46 1.82 8.81 -4.83
N CYS A 47 3.04 9.33 -4.70
CA CYS A 47 4.23 8.48 -4.63
C CYS A 47 4.13 7.55 -3.42
N ASN A 48 4.40 6.25 -3.62
CA ASN A 48 4.32 5.24 -2.58
C ASN A 48 2.91 5.00 -2.00
N ALA A 49 1.85 5.43 -2.69
CA ALA A 49 0.49 5.05 -2.32
C ALA A 49 0.33 3.53 -2.31
N VAL A 50 -0.47 3.03 -1.37
CA VAL A 50 -0.91 1.63 -1.39
C VAL A 50 -1.74 1.40 -2.64
N ALA A 51 -1.30 0.48 -3.49
CA ALA A 51 -2.07 0.07 -4.67
C ALA A 51 -2.93 -1.16 -4.36
N THR A 52 -2.42 -2.07 -3.53
CA THR A 52 -3.10 -3.32 -3.18
C THR A 52 -2.96 -3.58 -1.69
N LEU A 53 -4.05 -4.03 -1.08
CA LEU A 53 -4.15 -4.45 0.31
C LEU A 53 -4.44 -5.95 0.37
N PHE A 54 -3.60 -6.69 1.08
CA PHE A 54 -3.89 -8.03 1.54
C PHE A 54 -4.32 -7.97 3.01
N LEU A 55 -5.50 -8.49 3.31
CA LEU A 55 -6.10 -8.42 4.64
C LEU A 55 -6.36 -9.83 5.18
N GLN A 56 -5.91 -10.12 6.39
CA GLN A 56 -6.20 -11.42 7.00
C GLN A 56 -7.71 -11.52 7.28
N GLU A 57 -8.35 -12.61 6.82
CA GLU A 57 -9.81 -12.76 6.82
C GLU A 57 -10.42 -12.62 8.22
N SER A 58 -9.69 -13.05 9.27
CA SER A 58 -10.15 -12.99 10.67
C SER A 58 -10.44 -11.57 11.19
N ILE A 59 -9.88 -10.53 10.57
CA ILE A 59 -10.07 -9.13 10.95
C ILE A 59 -10.89 -8.33 9.93
N LEU A 60 -11.49 -9.00 8.93
CA LEU A 60 -12.19 -8.34 7.83
C LEU A 60 -13.36 -7.47 8.30
N GLU A 61 -14.21 -8.00 9.17
CA GLU A 61 -15.40 -7.27 9.65
C GLU A 61 -15.01 -6.03 10.44
N GLU A 62 -14.09 -6.19 11.40
CA GLU A 62 -13.54 -5.10 12.20
C GLU A 62 -12.87 -4.02 11.33
N PHE A 63 -12.13 -4.44 10.31
CA PHE A 63 -11.51 -3.52 9.36
C PHE A 63 -12.54 -2.71 8.57
N VAL A 64 -13.56 -3.36 8.02
CA VAL A 64 -14.61 -2.70 7.23
C VAL A 64 -15.36 -1.67 8.06
N ASP A 65 -15.68 -2.00 9.32
CA ASP A 65 -16.38 -1.09 10.21
C ASP A 65 -15.51 0.13 10.56
N ARG A 66 -14.24 -0.08 10.90
CA ARG A 66 -13.33 1.02 11.26
C ARG A 66 -12.96 1.92 10.10
N ILE A 67 -12.83 1.39 8.88
CA ILE A 67 -12.39 2.20 7.75
C ILE A 67 -13.50 3.09 7.21
N ARG A 68 -14.76 2.61 7.20
CA ARG A 68 -15.89 3.33 6.60
C ARG A 68 -16.09 4.72 7.22
N ASP A 69 -15.91 4.83 8.54
CA ASP A 69 -16.06 6.08 9.28
C ASP A 69 -14.88 7.05 9.09
N ARG A 70 -13.76 6.60 8.52
CA ARG A 70 -12.57 7.41 8.22
C ARG A 70 -12.51 7.89 6.78
N LEU A 71 -13.42 7.43 5.91
CA LEU A 71 -13.44 7.84 4.52
C LEU A 71 -14.20 9.16 4.37
N GLU A 72 -13.46 10.17 3.91
CA GLU A 72 -13.97 11.48 3.50
C GLU A 72 -14.02 11.60 1.97
N PRO A 73 -14.78 12.55 1.40
CA PRO A 73 -14.79 12.80 -0.03
C PRO A 73 -13.40 13.10 -0.58
N LEU A 74 -13.10 12.53 -1.75
CA LEU A 74 -11.91 12.83 -2.54
C LEU A 74 -11.91 14.31 -2.97
N SER A 75 -10.71 14.87 -3.13
CA SER A 75 -10.57 16.20 -3.73
C SER A 75 -11.02 16.19 -5.19
N THR A 76 -11.38 17.35 -5.73
CA THR A 76 -11.81 17.51 -7.12
C THR A 76 -10.78 17.04 -8.13
N ASP A 77 -9.49 17.17 -7.78
CA ASP A 77 -8.39 16.77 -8.64
C ASP A 77 -8.32 15.24 -8.79
N ILE A 78 -8.66 14.51 -7.73
CA ILE A 78 -8.68 13.04 -7.73
C ILE A 78 -10.01 12.53 -8.30
N SER A 79 -11.16 13.03 -7.82
CA SER A 79 -12.47 12.58 -8.28
C SER A 79 -12.75 12.94 -9.74
N GLY A 80 -12.17 14.04 -10.22
CA GLY A 80 -12.23 14.48 -11.61
C GLY A 80 -11.16 13.85 -12.51
N HIS A 81 -10.24 13.05 -11.96
CA HIS A 81 -9.15 12.48 -12.74
C HIS A 81 -9.71 11.49 -13.79
N PRO A 82 -9.34 11.60 -15.08
CA PRO A 82 -9.91 10.76 -16.15
C PRO A 82 -9.81 9.26 -15.85
N VAL A 83 -8.67 8.83 -15.29
CA VAL A 83 -8.44 7.42 -14.96
C VAL A 83 -9.33 6.92 -13.83
N TYR A 84 -9.62 7.77 -12.84
CA TYR A 84 -10.52 7.40 -11.75
C TYR A 84 -11.95 7.25 -12.28
N ILE A 85 -12.41 8.18 -13.13
CA ILE A 85 -13.73 8.11 -13.77
C ILE A 85 -13.88 6.83 -14.61
N MET A 86 -12.91 6.54 -15.49
CA MET A 86 -12.90 5.31 -16.28
C MET A 86 -12.91 4.05 -15.40
N THR A 87 -12.18 4.08 -14.28
CA THR A 87 -12.15 2.97 -13.33
C THR A 87 -13.50 2.78 -12.65
N LEU A 88 -14.21 3.85 -12.27
CA LEU A 88 -15.56 3.78 -11.72
C LEU A 88 -16.55 3.12 -12.68
N GLU A 89 -16.52 3.50 -13.97
CA GLU A 89 -17.34 2.88 -15.01
C GLU A 89 -17.02 1.39 -15.15
N ARG A 90 -15.73 1.04 -15.15
CA ARG A 90 -15.27 -0.35 -15.27
C ARG A 90 -15.71 -1.19 -14.08
N ILE A 91 -15.63 -0.66 -12.86
CA ILE A 91 -16.11 -1.29 -11.63
C ILE A 91 -17.62 -1.53 -11.70
N GLY A 92 -18.38 -0.56 -12.21
CA GLY A 92 -19.82 -0.68 -12.44
C GLY A 92 -20.17 -1.82 -13.40
N HIS A 93 -19.48 -1.89 -14.55
CA HIS A 93 -19.67 -2.97 -15.53
C HIS A 93 -19.31 -4.36 -15.00
N LEU A 94 -18.25 -4.46 -14.19
CA LEU A 94 -17.84 -5.72 -13.57
C LEU A 94 -18.69 -6.10 -12.35
N GLN A 95 -19.57 -5.20 -11.88
CA GLN A 95 -20.35 -5.35 -10.66
C GLN A 95 -19.49 -5.72 -9.45
N ALA A 96 -18.29 -5.13 -9.38
CA ALA A 96 -17.30 -5.51 -8.37
C ALA A 96 -17.77 -5.12 -6.96
N LYS A 97 -17.60 -6.04 -6.01
CA LYS A 97 -17.83 -5.75 -4.59
C LYS A 97 -16.81 -4.69 -4.15
N ARG A 98 -17.28 -3.68 -3.41
CA ARG A 98 -16.47 -2.53 -3.01
C ARG A 98 -16.76 -2.07 -1.59
N ILE A 99 -15.76 -1.49 -0.93
CA ILE A 99 -15.92 -0.66 0.26
C ILE A 99 -15.82 0.79 -0.19
N VAL A 100 -16.80 1.59 0.19
CA VAL A 100 -16.90 3.03 -0.09
C VAL A 100 -17.18 3.77 1.21
N GLY A 101 -17.01 5.10 1.19
CA GLY A 101 -17.36 5.97 2.31
C GLY A 101 -18.85 5.93 2.61
N ASN A 102 -19.22 6.47 3.78
CA ASN A 102 -20.61 6.53 4.20
C ASN A 102 -21.45 7.36 3.19
N PRO A 103 -22.46 6.78 2.51
CA PRO A 103 -23.22 7.49 1.48
C PRO A 103 -23.97 8.73 1.97
N LYS A 104 -24.16 8.87 3.29
CA LYS A 104 -24.77 10.07 3.88
C LYS A 104 -23.84 11.28 3.88
N THR A 105 -22.52 11.06 3.89
CA THR A 105 -21.50 12.10 4.03
C THR A 105 -20.56 12.16 2.84
N VAL A 106 -20.44 11.07 2.07
CA VAL A 106 -19.52 10.92 0.94
C VAL A 106 -20.31 10.65 -0.34
N PRO A 107 -20.28 11.56 -1.33
CA PRO A 107 -20.88 11.33 -2.64
C PRO A 107 -20.23 10.14 -3.35
N GLU A 108 -21.02 9.36 -4.09
CA GLU A 108 -20.55 8.14 -4.75
C GLU A 108 -19.42 8.42 -5.78
N ASN A 109 -19.53 9.52 -6.52
CA ASN A 109 -18.55 9.92 -7.54
C ASN A 109 -17.25 10.51 -6.97
N ALA A 110 -17.19 10.74 -5.65
CA ALA A 110 -16.01 11.25 -4.96
C ALA A 110 -15.64 10.34 -3.78
N SER A 111 -16.07 9.08 -3.77
CA SER A 111 -15.76 8.17 -2.67
C SER A 111 -14.41 7.50 -2.87
N PRO A 112 -13.49 7.56 -1.90
CA PRO A 112 -12.38 6.63 -1.84
C PRO A 112 -12.90 5.18 -1.87
N MET A 113 -12.17 4.27 -2.49
CA MET A 113 -12.68 2.92 -2.77
C MET A 113 -11.65 1.82 -2.61
N LEU A 114 -12.07 0.75 -1.92
CA LEU A 114 -11.43 -0.55 -1.95
C LEU A 114 -12.25 -1.51 -2.81
N VAL A 115 -11.63 -2.21 -3.74
CA VAL A 115 -12.30 -3.14 -4.66
C VAL A 115 -11.87 -4.57 -4.35
N TYR A 116 -12.83 -5.45 -4.04
CA TYR A 116 -12.53 -6.83 -3.66
C TYR A 116 -12.15 -7.70 -4.86
N ASP A 117 -11.17 -8.57 -4.64
CA ASP A 117 -10.86 -9.76 -5.45
C ASP A 117 -10.65 -9.51 -6.94
N LEU A 118 -10.22 -8.29 -7.29
CA LEU A 118 -9.81 -7.90 -8.63
C LEU A 118 -8.39 -7.37 -8.61
N SER A 119 -7.58 -7.78 -9.58
CA SER A 119 -6.29 -7.16 -9.83
C SER A 119 -6.42 -5.93 -10.73
N HIS A 120 -5.48 -4.99 -10.63
CA HIS A 120 -5.52 -3.72 -11.36
C HIS A 120 -5.64 -3.89 -12.88
N ARG A 121 -5.12 -4.99 -13.44
CA ARG A 121 -5.21 -5.30 -14.88
C ARG A 121 -6.64 -5.36 -15.43
N TYR A 122 -7.64 -5.63 -14.57
CA TYR A 122 -9.04 -5.69 -14.98
C TYR A 122 -9.71 -4.30 -15.01
N LEU A 123 -9.07 -3.33 -14.35
CA LEU A 123 -9.55 -1.96 -14.17
C LEU A 123 -8.91 -1.01 -15.20
N ALA A 124 -7.57 -0.98 -15.30
CA ALA A 124 -6.84 -0.14 -16.26
C ALA A 124 -5.41 -0.65 -16.55
N ASP A 125 -4.76 -0.10 -17.59
CA ASP A 125 -3.31 -0.25 -17.85
C ASP A 125 -2.54 0.90 -17.17
N GLY A 126 -2.34 0.80 -15.86
CA GLY A 126 -1.67 1.82 -15.04
C GLY A 126 -2.31 1.99 -13.67
N PRO A 127 -2.03 3.12 -12.97
CA PRO A 127 -2.75 3.52 -11.76
C PRO A 127 -4.25 3.57 -12.02
N THR A 128 -5.08 3.17 -11.07
CA THR A 128 -6.54 3.08 -11.25
C THR A 128 -7.30 4.12 -10.41
N GLY A 129 -6.63 4.78 -9.47
CA GLY A 129 -7.29 5.68 -8.53
C GLY A 129 -8.12 4.95 -7.46
N VAL A 130 -7.99 3.63 -7.35
CA VAL A 130 -8.61 2.81 -6.31
C VAL A 130 -7.57 1.86 -5.73
N ILE A 131 -7.86 1.28 -4.57
CA ILE A 131 -7.02 0.24 -3.97
C ILE A 131 -7.70 -1.11 -4.14
N THR A 132 -6.98 -2.13 -4.59
CA THR A 132 -7.53 -3.50 -4.65
C THR A 132 -7.35 -4.20 -3.31
N LEU A 133 -8.33 -5.01 -2.92
CA LEU A 133 -8.37 -5.72 -1.64
C LEU A 133 -8.51 -7.23 -1.89
N HIS A 134 -7.57 -8.00 -1.37
CA HIS A 134 -7.65 -9.46 -1.33
C HIS A 134 -7.60 -9.93 0.12
N THR A 135 -8.37 -10.97 0.43
CA THR A 135 -8.31 -11.60 1.74
C THR A 135 -7.43 -12.84 1.72
N PHE A 136 -6.82 -13.16 2.85
CA PHE A 136 -6.05 -14.40 3.01
C PHE A 136 -6.26 -14.99 4.42
N ARG A 137 -6.10 -16.30 4.54
CA ARG A 137 -6.20 -17.04 5.82
C ARG A 137 -4.84 -17.40 6.38
N THR A 138 -3.84 -17.58 5.52
CA THR A 138 -2.50 -18.02 5.91
C THR A 138 -1.40 -17.25 5.19
N MET A 139 -0.21 -17.18 5.79
CA MET A 139 0.96 -16.55 5.16
C MET A 139 1.32 -17.19 3.82
N LYS A 140 1.07 -18.49 3.67
CA LYS A 140 1.24 -19.21 2.40
C LYS A 140 0.31 -18.66 1.32
N GLU A 141 -0.95 -18.44 1.66
CA GLU A 141 -1.94 -17.87 0.74
C GLU A 141 -1.59 -16.43 0.35
N ALA A 142 -1.11 -15.60 1.28
CA ALA A 142 -0.61 -14.26 0.97
C ALA A 142 0.53 -14.28 -0.06
N VAL A 143 1.45 -15.26 0.03
CA VAL A 143 2.51 -15.46 -0.96
C VAL A 143 1.95 -15.90 -2.32
N GLU A 144 0.96 -16.79 -2.33
CA GLU A 144 0.30 -17.23 -3.56
C GLU A 144 -0.49 -16.11 -4.24
N LEU A 145 -1.14 -15.23 -3.46
CA LEU A 145 -1.80 -14.03 -3.97
C LEU A 145 -0.78 -13.09 -4.62
N GLN A 146 0.33 -12.81 -3.96
CA GLN A 146 1.37 -11.94 -4.51
C GLN A 146 1.97 -12.48 -5.80
N ALA A 147 2.10 -13.81 -5.93
CA ALA A 147 2.58 -14.45 -7.15
C ALA A 147 1.59 -14.36 -8.32
N LYS A 148 0.29 -14.22 -8.05
CA LYS A 148 -0.77 -14.06 -9.06
C LYS A 148 -0.99 -12.60 -9.45
N GLU A 149 -0.56 -11.67 -8.60
CA GLU A 149 -0.73 -10.24 -8.84
C GLU A 149 0.23 -9.77 -9.96
N PRO A 150 -0.30 -9.22 -11.07
CA PRO A 150 0.54 -8.73 -12.18
C PRO A 150 1.30 -7.44 -11.86
N LEU A 151 0.88 -6.71 -10.81
CA LEU A 151 1.47 -5.43 -10.45
C LEU A 151 2.86 -5.59 -9.83
N ASN A 152 3.85 -4.89 -10.39
CA ASN A 152 5.20 -4.87 -9.86
C ASN A 152 5.32 -3.86 -8.71
N PHE A 153 5.17 -4.33 -7.48
CA PHE A 153 5.32 -3.49 -6.28
C PHE A 153 6.77 -3.08 -6.04
N THR A 154 6.98 -1.79 -5.76
CA THR A 154 8.29 -1.25 -5.38
C THR A 154 8.63 -1.58 -3.93
N SER A 155 7.62 -1.62 -3.06
CA SER A 155 7.78 -1.92 -1.64
C SER A 155 6.56 -2.65 -1.06
N VAL A 156 6.76 -3.29 0.10
CA VAL A 156 5.71 -3.93 0.88
C VAL A 156 5.72 -3.38 2.29
N CYS A 157 4.56 -2.98 2.81
CA CYS A 157 4.36 -2.63 4.21
C CYS A 157 3.56 -3.75 4.90
N ILE A 158 4.11 -4.34 5.96
CA ILE A 158 3.51 -5.45 6.70
C ILE A 158 3.15 -4.97 8.10
N TRP A 159 1.90 -5.16 8.49
CA TRP A 159 1.41 -4.88 9.84
C TRP A 159 1.19 -6.20 10.58
N ASN A 160 2.09 -6.52 11.51
CA ASN A 160 2.07 -7.73 12.32
C ASN A 160 2.99 -7.55 13.55
N GLU A 161 2.45 -7.69 14.77
CA GLU A 161 3.27 -7.62 15.99
C GLU A 161 4.21 -8.84 16.15
N LYS A 162 3.91 -9.96 15.49
CA LYS A 162 4.78 -11.14 15.48
C LYS A 162 5.85 -11.00 14.39
N LEU A 163 6.97 -10.37 14.73
CA LEU A 163 8.08 -10.13 13.81
C LEU A 163 8.53 -11.38 13.05
N ALA A 164 8.65 -12.53 13.72
CA ALA A 164 9.02 -13.79 13.07
C ALA A 164 8.07 -14.19 11.92
N ALA A 165 6.77 -13.95 12.08
CA ALA A 165 5.76 -14.22 11.05
C ALA A 165 5.86 -13.22 9.89
N ALA A 166 6.15 -11.94 10.17
CA ALA A 166 6.42 -10.96 9.12
C ALA A 166 7.66 -11.35 8.28
N TYR A 167 8.71 -11.85 8.91
CA TYR A 167 9.90 -12.32 8.20
C TYR A 167 9.65 -13.55 7.32
N GLU A 168 8.64 -14.37 7.63
CA GLU A 168 8.20 -15.45 6.74
C GLU A 168 7.72 -14.92 5.38
N LEU A 169 6.98 -13.81 5.39
CA LEU A 169 6.56 -13.10 4.18
C LEU A 169 7.76 -12.43 3.49
N VAL A 170 8.61 -11.73 4.24
CA VAL A 170 9.84 -11.10 3.69
C VAL A 170 10.67 -12.12 2.93
N ALA A 171 10.86 -13.32 3.47
CA ALA A 171 11.68 -14.35 2.85
C ALA A 171 11.09 -14.95 1.54
N ARG A 172 9.78 -14.82 1.31
CA ARG A 172 9.06 -15.52 0.24
C ARG A 172 8.48 -14.60 -0.85
N LEU A 173 8.10 -13.38 -0.51
CA LEU A 173 7.53 -12.43 -1.47
C LEU A 173 8.61 -11.95 -2.47
N SER A 174 8.20 -11.57 -3.67
CA SER A 174 9.16 -11.13 -4.70
C SER A 174 9.76 -9.73 -4.49
N PRO A 175 9.08 -8.73 -3.88
CA PRO A 175 9.64 -7.39 -3.69
C PRO A 175 10.90 -7.40 -2.83
N LEU A 176 11.65 -6.30 -2.89
CA LEU A 176 12.97 -6.18 -2.25
C LEU A 176 12.96 -5.28 -1.02
N ILE A 177 12.01 -4.34 -0.93
CA ILE A 177 11.93 -3.37 0.16
C ILE A 177 10.72 -3.69 1.03
N PHE A 178 10.96 -3.91 2.31
CA PHE A 178 9.94 -4.23 3.30
C PHE A 178 9.98 -3.24 4.45
N THR A 179 8.82 -2.73 4.84
CA THR A 179 8.62 -2.04 6.10
C THR A 179 7.68 -2.86 6.97
N ILE A 180 8.00 -3.04 8.25
CA ILE A 180 7.18 -3.81 9.19
C ILE A 180 6.75 -2.86 10.31
N ASN A 181 5.44 -2.73 10.53
CA ASN A 181 4.81 -1.82 11.49
C ASN A 181 5.26 -0.36 11.33
N CYS A 182 5.62 0.05 10.11
CA CYS A 182 5.97 1.42 9.76
C CYS A 182 5.74 1.71 8.27
N TYR A 183 5.62 2.98 7.91
CA TYR A 183 5.21 3.41 6.57
C TYR A 183 6.12 4.48 5.95
N TYR A 184 6.43 5.54 6.70
CA TYR A 184 7.33 6.62 6.26
C TYR A 184 8.72 6.45 6.88
N VAL A 185 9.64 5.83 6.14
CA VAL A 185 11.03 5.64 6.57
C VAL A 185 12.01 6.12 5.52
N ASN A 186 13.09 6.76 5.97
CA ASN A 186 14.16 7.20 5.09
C ASN A 186 15.08 6.02 4.74
N LEU A 187 15.02 5.53 3.50
CA LEU A 187 15.83 4.40 3.03
C LEU A 187 17.28 4.75 2.69
N ASN A 188 17.65 6.05 2.69
CA ASN A 188 19.03 6.48 2.44
C ASN A 188 19.99 5.84 3.44
N GLU A 189 19.50 5.56 4.65
CA GLU A 189 20.26 4.90 5.69
C GLU A 189 20.81 3.53 5.26
N ILE A 190 20.05 2.74 4.52
CA ILE A 190 20.44 1.36 4.18
C ILE A 190 20.77 1.16 2.69
N THR A 191 20.69 2.24 1.90
CA THR A 191 20.89 2.20 0.44
C THR A 191 22.28 1.69 0.06
N LEU A 192 23.35 2.20 0.69
CA LEU A 192 24.71 1.81 0.33
C LEU A 192 24.98 0.31 0.59
N PRO A 193 24.67 -0.26 1.78
CA PRO A 193 24.74 -1.71 1.99
C PRO A 193 23.93 -2.55 1.02
N PHE A 194 22.72 -2.08 0.66
CA PHE A 194 21.85 -2.77 -0.29
C PHE A 194 22.47 -2.83 -1.70
N VAL A 195 22.92 -1.69 -2.23
CA VAL A 195 23.51 -1.57 -3.57
C VAL A 195 24.85 -2.30 -3.67
N CYS A 196 25.69 -2.22 -2.63
CA CYS A 196 26.98 -2.90 -2.58
C CYS A 196 26.87 -4.40 -2.25
N ASN A 197 25.66 -4.94 -2.10
CA ASN A 197 25.40 -6.35 -1.88
C ASN A 197 26.10 -6.94 -0.64
N PHE A 198 26.15 -6.21 0.47
CA PHE A 198 26.65 -6.73 1.76
C PHE A 198 25.59 -6.67 2.86
N ASN A 199 25.74 -7.55 3.84
CA ASN A 199 24.85 -7.60 4.99
C ASN A 199 25.13 -6.43 5.94
N SER A 200 24.11 -5.72 6.37
CA SER A 200 24.24 -4.64 7.34
C SER A 200 23.00 -4.57 8.20
N ALA A 201 23.16 -4.26 9.47
CA ALA A 201 22.07 -3.96 10.40
C ALA A 201 22.46 -2.75 11.24
N LYS A 202 21.57 -1.77 11.37
CA LYS A 202 21.80 -0.58 12.17
C LYS A 202 20.49 -0.03 12.73
N ILE A 203 20.58 0.67 13.86
CA ILE A 203 19.44 1.33 14.49
C ILE A 203 19.64 2.84 14.37
N ILE A 204 18.70 3.53 13.72
CA ILE A 204 18.72 4.98 13.52
C ILE A 204 17.31 5.52 13.78
N ASP A 205 17.22 6.57 14.60
CA ASP A 205 15.96 7.25 14.91
C ASP A 205 14.82 6.34 15.40
N GLY A 206 15.17 5.26 16.12
CA GLY A 206 14.19 4.31 16.64
C GLY A 206 13.72 3.29 15.62
N TYR A 207 14.37 3.18 14.46
CA TYR A 207 14.13 2.16 13.45
C TYR A 207 15.34 1.25 13.27
N HIS A 208 15.10 -0.05 13.21
CA HIS A 208 16.03 -1.05 12.72
C HIS A 208 16.02 -0.98 11.20
N TYR A 209 17.19 -0.85 10.61
CA TYR A 209 17.42 -0.99 9.19
C TYR A 209 18.33 -2.18 8.96
N GLU A 210 17.93 -3.09 8.09
CA GLU A 210 18.80 -4.18 7.66
C GLU A 210 18.76 -4.41 6.15
N SER A 211 19.92 -4.82 5.64
CA SER A 211 20.14 -5.34 4.31
C SER A 211 20.64 -6.76 4.45
N LEU A 212 19.93 -7.73 3.86
CA LEU A 212 20.28 -9.14 4.00
C LEU A 212 19.83 -9.95 2.77
N THR A 213 20.33 -11.18 2.63
CA THR A 213 20.02 -12.04 1.48
C THR A 213 19.10 -13.18 1.86
N PHE A 214 17.94 -13.25 1.22
CA PHE A 214 17.02 -14.40 1.27
C PHE A 214 17.01 -15.12 -0.08
N LYS A 215 17.37 -16.41 -0.11
CA LYS A 215 17.36 -17.25 -1.33
C LYS A 215 18.07 -16.59 -2.53
N GLY A 216 19.21 -15.96 -2.29
CA GLY A 216 19.99 -15.26 -3.31
C GLY A 216 19.47 -13.88 -3.70
N LYS A 217 18.33 -13.43 -3.16
CA LYS A 217 17.79 -12.08 -3.37
C LYS A 217 18.14 -11.17 -2.19
N ARG A 218 18.77 -10.05 -2.50
CA ARG A 218 19.06 -8.98 -1.55
C ARG A 218 17.77 -8.24 -1.19
N LYS A 219 17.50 -8.05 0.10
CA LYS A 219 16.32 -7.38 0.61
C LYS A 219 16.69 -6.34 1.66
N VAL A 220 15.88 -5.30 1.72
CA VAL A 220 15.86 -4.30 2.78
C VAL A 220 14.66 -4.59 3.68
N VAL A 221 14.87 -4.60 4.98
CA VAL A 221 13.79 -4.62 5.97
C VAL A 221 13.99 -3.45 6.93
N VAL A 222 12.91 -2.73 7.22
CA VAL A 222 12.89 -1.65 8.19
C VAL A 222 11.74 -1.88 9.16
N HIS A 223 11.98 -1.76 10.46
CA HIS A 223 10.92 -1.86 11.47
C HIS A 223 11.28 -1.03 12.71
N PRO A 224 10.30 -0.54 13.49
CA PRO A 224 10.60 0.21 14.70
C PRO A 224 11.31 -0.69 15.75
N VAL A 225 12.12 -0.06 16.60
CA VAL A 225 12.82 -0.69 17.73
C VAL A 225 12.45 0.02 19.01
N GLY A 226 11.88 -0.75 19.95
CA GLY A 226 11.40 -0.22 21.23
C GLY A 226 10.17 0.66 21.07
N THR A 227 9.78 1.34 22.14
CA THR A 227 8.77 2.37 22.08
C THR A 227 9.40 3.63 21.48
N ILE A 228 8.88 4.13 20.35
CA ILE A 228 9.28 5.44 19.78
C ILE A 228 9.14 6.55 20.84
N TRP A 229 8.27 6.35 21.83
CA TRP A 229 8.14 7.14 23.06
C TRP A 229 9.42 7.31 23.88
N ALA A 230 10.36 6.36 23.87
CA ALA A 230 11.62 6.49 24.58
C ALA A 230 12.54 7.56 23.97
N LYS A 231 12.37 7.91 22.69
CA LYS A 231 13.08 9.03 22.06
C LYS A 231 12.46 10.37 22.49
N LEU A 232 11.13 10.50 22.41
CA LEU A 232 10.42 11.69 22.91
C LEU A 232 10.68 11.93 24.41
N ALA A 233 10.72 10.87 25.21
CA ALA A 233 11.08 10.96 26.63
C ALA A 233 12.55 11.38 26.84
N ARG A 234 13.49 10.89 26.01
CA ARG A 234 14.91 11.30 26.08
C ARG A 234 15.12 12.74 25.61
N GLU A 235 14.43 13.17 24.57
CA GLU A 235 14.50 14.56 24.07
C GLU A 235 13.86 15.54 25.07
N ALA A 236 12.78 15.15 25.75
CA ALA A 236 12.20 15.92 26.84
C ALA A 236 13.11 16.03 28.09
N LEU A 237 13.94 15.01 28.34
CA LEU A 237 14.90 15.00 29.45
C LEU A 237 16.19 15.80 29.18
N VAL A 238 16.50 16.12 27.91
CA VAL A 238 17.68 16.92 27.53
C VAL A 238 17.37 18.42 27.52
N GLN A 239 16.11 18.81 27.71
CA GLN A 239 15.68 20.22 27.80
C GLN A 239 15.64 20.79 29.24
N TYR A 240 16.22 20.09 30.22
CA TYR A 240 16.37 20.55 31.61
C TYR A 240 17.80 20.41 32.12
#